data_AF-A0A352IFQ3-F1
#
_entry.id   AF-A0A352IFQ3-F1
#
_cell.length_a   1.000
_cell.length_b   1.000
_cell.length_c   1.000
_cell.angle_alpha   90.00
_cell.angle_beta   90.00
_cell.angle_gamma   90.00
#
_symmetry.space_group_name_H-M   'P 1'
#
loop_
_entity.id
_entity.type
_entity.pdbx_description
1 polymer ?
#
loop_
_entity_poly.entity_id
_entity_poly.type
_entity_poly.pdbx_seq_one_letter_code
_entity_poly.pdbx_strand_id
1 'polypeptide(L)' 'MENQIDTLFENLNEGIITYDQYGIIKDNNSNASRLIDIDAQNLTGEKIKDIIPIKENELFLSDAKERVLKIRGNDIII' A
#
# COMPACT_ATOMS: atom_id res chain seq x y z
N MET A 1 20.80 -8.08 12.75
CA MET A 1 21.12 -8.32 11.33
C MET A 1 19.94 -7.73 10.58
N GLU A 2 20.16 -6.63 9.86
CA GLU A 2 19.08 -5.96 9.12
C GLU A 2 18.63 -6.90 8.00
N ASN A 3 17.33 -7.11 7.88
CA ASN A 3 16.78 -8.02 6.89
C ASN A 3 16.87 -7.33 5.53
N GLN A 4 17.64 -7.91 4.60
CA GLN A 4 17.84 -7.32 3.27
C GLN A 4 16.53 -7.12 2.52
N ILE A 5 15.50 -7.91 2.83
CA ILE A 5 14.15 -7.77 2.27
C ILE A 5 13.52 -6.45 2.72
N ASP A 6 13.62 -6.11 4.00
CA ASP A 6 13.05 -4.87 4.56
C ASP A 6 13.75 -3.65 3.95
N THR A 7 15.07 -3.72 3.78
CA THR A 7 15.84 -2.66 3.11
C THR A 7 15.44 -2.50 1.65
N LEU A 8 15.20 -3.59 0.92
CA LEU A 8 14.72 -3.52 -0.46
C LEU A 8 13.31 -2.93 -0.51
N PHE A 9 12.41 -3.40 0.36
CA PHE A 9 11.03 -2.91 0.47
C PHE A 9 10.96 -1.40 0.72
N GLU A 10 11.80 -0.88 1.62
CA GLU A 10 11.86 0.55 1.94
C GLU A 10 12.48 1.44 0.84
N ASN A 11 13.39 0.89 0.03
CA ASN A 11 14.12 1.69 -0.98
C ASN A 11 13.52 1.64 -2.38
N LEU A 12 12.40 0.92 -2.59
CA LEU A 12 11.70 0.92 -3.88
C LEU A 12 11.14 2.30 -4.19
N ASN A 13 11.25 2.74 -5.45
CA ASN A 13 10.75 4.07 -5.85
C ASN A 13 9.23 4.16 -5.81
N GLU A 14 8.57 3.02 -5.97
CA GLU A 14 7.13 2.85 -5.89
C GLU A 14 6.66 2.84 -4.42
N GLY A 15 5.45 3.34 -4.19
CA GLY A 15 4.75 3.10 -2.94
C GLY A 15 4.27 1.66 -2.88
N ILE A 16 4.50 0.94 -1.79
CA ILE A 16 3.95 -0.41 -1.62
C ILE A 16 3.05 -0.43 -0.41
N ILE A 17 1.86 -1.03 -0.56
CA ILE A 17 0.91 -1.28 0.51
C ILE A 17 0.44 -2.72 0.40
N THR A 18 0.41 -3.43 1.52
CA THR A 18 -0.17 -4.77 1.61
C THR A 18 -1.34 -4.76 2.58
N TYR A 19 -2.36 -5.57 2.32
CA TYR A 19 -3.56 -5.65 3.17
C TYR A 19 -4.06 -7.10 3.27
N ASP A 20 -4.83 -7.40 4.31
CA ASP A 20 -5.44 -8.73 4.48
C ASP A 20 -6.77 -8.87 3.74
N GLN A 21 -7.35 -10.08 3.79
CA GLN A 21 -8.64 -10.38 3.17
C GLN A 21 -9.82 -9.50 3.63
N TYR A 22 -9.68 -8.73 4.71
CA TYR A 22 -10.70 -7.80 5.20
C TYR A 22 -10.44 -6.35 4.75
N GLY A 23 -9.42 -6.13 3.91
CA GLY A 23 -9.04 -4.79 3.47
C GLY A 23 -8.18 -4.03 4.49
N ILE A 24 -7.68 -4.69 5.56
CA ILE A 24 -6.89 -4.04 6.60
C ILE A 24 -5.42 -4.04 6.20
N ILE A 25 -4.82 -2.85 6.12
CA ILE A 25 -3.41 -2.68 5.76
C ILE A 25 -2.53 -3.38 6.81
N LYS A 26 -1.59 -4.22 6.34
CA LYS A 26 -0.62 -4.95 7.17
C LYS A 26 0.75 -4.31 7.14
N ASP A 27 1.15 -3.81 5.99
CA ASP A 27 2.46 -3.19 5.82
C ASP A 27 2.43 -2.13 4.71
N ASN A 28 3.35 -1.17 4.79
CA ASN A 28 3.56 -0.15 3.78
C ASN A 28 4.99 0.38 3.84
N ASN A 29 5.56 0.76 2.71
CA ASN A 29 6.88 1.39 2.69
C ASN A 29 6.78 2.92 2.88
N SER A 30 7.91 3.55 3.22
CA SER A 30 7.97 5.01 3.42
C SER A 30 7.55 5.83 2.20
N ASN A 31 7.72 5.32 0.97
CA ASN A 31 7.28 6.00 -0.24
C ASN A 31 5.76 5.99 -0.41
N ALA A 32 5.05 4.93 -0.02
CA ALA A 32 3.59 4.91 -0.02
C ALA A 32 3.02 6.03 0.86
N SER A 33 3.51 6.13 2.10
CA SER A 33 3.11 7.18 3.04
C SER A 33 3.36 8.60 2.49
N ARG A 34 4.53 8.84 1.87
CA ARG A 34 4.86 10.13 1.24
C ARG A 34 3.95 10.47 0.06
N LEU A 35 3.61 9.49 -0.78
CA LEU A 35 2.81 9.72 -1.98
C LEU A 35 1.35 10.03 -1.66
N ILE A 36 0.83 9.42 -0.60
CA ILE A 36 -0.57 9.56 -0.17
C ILE A 36 -0.79 10.87 0.61
N ASP A 37 0.29 11.54 1.05
CA ASP A 37 0.25 12.87 1.70
C ASP A 37 -0.61 12.88 2.99
N ILE A 38 -0.66 11.73 3.66
CA ILE A 38 -1.25 11.57 4.98
C ILE A 38 -0.06 11.50 5.95
N ASP A 39 0.38 12.68 6.39
CA ASP A 39 1.46 12.80 7.36
C ASP A 39 1.04 12.11 8.69
N ALA A 40 1.80 11.08 9.07
CA ALA A 40 1.86 10.50 10.42
C ALA A 40 0.71 9.63 10.96
N GLN A 41 -0.21 9.13 10.13
CA GLN A 41 -0.99 7.94 10.54
C GLN A 41 -0.28 6.69 10.04
N ASN A 42 0.00 5.76 10.96
CA ASN A 42 0.46 4.43 10.60
C ASN A 42 -0.63 3.82 9.70
N LEU A 43 -0.39 3.72 8.40
CA LEU A 43 -1.36 3.15 7.46
C LEU A 43 -1.77 1.73 7.90
N THR A 44 -0.86 1.01 8.58
CA THR A 44 -1.13 -0.29 9.17
C THR A 44 -2.26 -0.25 10.19
N GLY A 45 -3.27 -1.08 9.96
CA GLY A 45 -4.49 -1.14 10.76
C GLY A 45 -5.67 -0.39 10.16
N GLU A 46 -5.42 0.54 9.24
CA GLU A 46 -6.48 1.25 8.52
C GLU A 46 -7.07 0.38 7.39
N LYS A 47 -8.30 0.70 6.98
CA LYS A 47 -8.90 0.09 5.81
C LYS A 47 -8.37 0.76 4.55
N ILE A 48 -7.82 -0.01 3.63
CA ILE A 48 -7.22 0.52 2.41
C ILE A 48 -8.20 1.34 1.55
N LYS A 49 -9.49 1.02 1.59
CA LYS A 49 -10.54 1.75 0.87
C LYS A 49 -10.82 3.16 1.40
N ASP A 50 -10.47 3.43 2.66
CA ASP A 50 -10.66 4.74 3.28
C ASP A 50 -9.49 5.68 2.92
N ILE A 51 -8.35 5.10 2.52
CA ILE A 51 -7.13 5.80 2.13
C ILE A 51 -7.05 5.97 0.60
N ILE A 52 -7.49 4.95 -0.13
CA ILE A 52 -7.32 4.83 -1.57
C ILE A 52 -8.68 4.56 -2.21
N PRO A 53 -9.04 5.25 -3.30
CA PRO A 53 -10.36 5.12 -3.94
C PRO A 53 -10.49 3.79 -4.71
N ILE A 54 -10.61 2.68 -3.96
CA ILE A 54 -10.85 1.32 -4.48
C ILE A 54 -12.32 0.97 -4.25
N LYS A 55 -12.99 0.43 -5.26
CA LYS A 55 -14.40 0.02 -5.12
C LYS A 55 -14.52 -1.25 -4.25
N GLU A 56 -15.58 -1.36 -3.46
CA GLU A 56 -15.80 -2.50 -2.54
C GLU A 56 -15.72 -3.87 -3.24
N ASN A 57 -16.32 -3.97 -4.44
CA ASN A 57 -16.32 -5.19 -5.25
C ASN A 57 -14.95 -5.56 -5.83
N GLU A 58 -13.97 -4.67 -5.73
CA GLU A 58 -12.62 -4.83 -6.25
C GLU A 58 -11.63 -5.32 -5.17
N LEU A 59 -11.93 -5.10 -3.88
CA LEU A 59 -11.10 -5.56 -2.76
C LEU A 59 -11.14 -7.08 -2.54
N PHE A 60 -12.28 -7.70 -2.84
CA PHE A 60 -12.57 -9.11 -2.54
C PHE A 60 -12.51 -10.01 -3.77
N LEU A 61 -11.98 -9.52 -4.89
CA LEU A 61 -11.74 -10.37 -6.05
C LEU A 61 -10.70 -11.41 -5.65
N SER A 62 -11.12 -12.68 -5.62
CA SER A 62 -10.37 -13.86 -5.18
C SER A 62 -9.07 -14.12 -5.95
N ASP A 63 -8.86 -13.39 -7.03
CA ASP A 63 -7.65 -13.45 -7.83
C ASP A 63 -6.79 -12.27 -7.37
N ALA A 64 -5.75 -12.57 -6.59
CA ALA A 64 -4.74 -11.63 -6.10
C ALA A 64 -4.03 -10.91 -7.25
N LYS A 65 -4.72 -9.99 -7.91
CA LYS A 65 -4.17 -9.14 -8.96
C LYS A 65 -3.51 -7.98 -8.24
N GLU A 66 -2.18 -7.97 -8.27
CA GLU A 66 -1.38 -6.77 -7.99
C GLU A 66 -2.00 -5.58 -8.73
N ARG A 67 -2.25 -4.50 -8.00
CA ARG A 67 -2.85 -3.27 -8.55
C ARG A 67 -1.79 -2.19 -8.59
N VAL A 68 -1.66 -1.55 -9.74
CA VAL A 68 -0.83 -0.35 -9.88
C VAL A 68 -1.75 0.87 -9.96
N LEU A 69 -1.65 1.75 -8.96
CA LEU A 69 -2.33 3.04 -8.94
C LEU A 69 -1.36 4.16 -9.22
N LYS A 70 -1.78 5.14 -10.02
CA LYS A 70 -0.97 6.33 -10.30
C LYS A 70 -1.37 7.48 -9.38
N ILE A 71 -0.47 7.87 -8.49
CA ILE A 71 -0.63 9.05 -7.62
C ILE A 71 0.48 10.06 -7.95
N ARG A 72 0.09 11.27 -8.37
CA ARG A 72 1.02 12.35 -8.73
C ARG A 72 2.09 11.93 -9.76
N GLY A 73 1.76 10.99 -10.65
CA GLY A 73 2.67 10.45 -11.66
C GLY A 73 3.56 9.28 -11.20
N ASN A 74 3.48 8.89 -9.92
CA ASN A 74 4.20 7.76 -9.34
C ASN A 74 3.28 6.55 -9.19
N ASP A 75 3.89 5.37 -9.20
CA ASP A 75 3.17 4.11 -9.04
C ASP A 75 3.08 3.71 -7.57
N ILE A 76 1.89 3.30 -7.15
CA ILE A 76 1.63 2.61 -5.88
C ILE A 76 1.13 1.21 -6.20
N ILE A 77 1.85 0.22 -5.69
CA ILE A 77 1.54 -1.19 -5.81
C ILE A 77 0.75 -1.63 -4.57
N ILE A 78 -0.38 -2.27 -4.80
CA ILE A 78 -1.37 -2.69 -3.80
C ILE A 78 -1.75 -4.15 -4.02
#